data_AF-A0A511AR67-F1
#
_entry.id   AF-A0A511AR67-F1
#
_cell.length_a   1.000
_cell.length_b   1.000
_cell.length_c   1.000
_cell.angle_alpha   90.00
_cell.angle_beta   90.00
_cell.angle_gamma   90.00
#
_symmetry.space_group_name_H-M   'P 1'
#
loop_
_entity.id
_entity.type
_entity.pdbx_description
1 polymer ?
#
loop_
_entity_poly.entity_id
_entity_poly.type
_entity_poly.pdbx_seq_one_letter_code
_entity_poly.pdbx_strand_id
1 'polypeptide(L)' 'MSKDNNSEEKKEKTNYIALGISLGVAAGAAFKNISMGLALGVAIGAGLEAVNSKKKDG' A
#
# COMPACT_ATOMS: atom_id res chain seq x y z
N MET A 1 23.19 -14.37 31.23
CA MET A 1 22.07 -15.20 30.75
C MET A 1 20.82 -14.38 31.07
N SER A 2 20.13 -13.72 30.14
CA SER A 2 19.99 -13.92 28.69
C SER A 2 20.07 -12.59 27.92
N LYS A 3 20.53 -12.70 26.67
CA LYS A 3 20.44 -11.70 25.60
C LYS A 3 19.22 -12.08 24.77
N ASP A 4 18.18 -11.26 24.75
CA ASP A 4 17.10 -11.34 23.75
C ASP A 4 16.71 -9.93 23.34
N ASN A 5 17.63 -9.33 22.59
CA ASN A 5 17.42 -8.15 21.79
C ASN A 5 16.76 -8.61 20.48
N ASN A 6 15.43 -8.57 20.44
CA ASN A 6 14.67 -8.58 19.19
C ASN A 6 13.65 -7.44 19.20
N SER A 7 14.17 -6.21 19.19
CA SER A 7 13.38 -5.08 18.71
C SER A 7 13.40 -5.20 17.19
N GLU A 8 12.48 -6.01 16.66
CA GLU A 8 12.11 -5.97 15.24
C GLU A 8 11.53 -4.59 15.00
N GLU A 9 12.40 -3.61 14.76
CA GLU A 9 12.04 -2.42 14.02
C GLU A 9 11.67 -2.90 12.61
N LYS A 10 10.46 -3.45 12.50
CA LYS A 10 9.82 -3.78 11.25
C LYS A 10 9.72 -2.43 10.57
N LYS A 11 10.70 -2.08 9.73
CA LYS A 11 10.59 -0.94 8.84
C LYS A 11 9.32 -1.19 8.06
N GLU A 12 8.23 -0.57 8.50
CA GLU A 12 6.95 -0.69 7.87
C GLU A 12 7.14 -0.08 6.50
N LYS A 13 7.46 -0.94 5.52
CA LYS A 13 7.34 -0.56 4.12
C LYS A 13 5.85 -0.39 3.94
N THR A 14 5.40 0.84 4.09
CA THR A 14 4.04 1.26 3.78
C THR A 14 3.80 0.82 2.36
N ASN A 15 3.04 -0.27 2.21
CA ASN A 15 2.80 -0.88 0.92
C ASN A 15 1.63 -0.15 0.28
N TYR A 16 1.94 0.89 -0.48
CA TYR A 16 0.95 1.81 -1.04
C TYR A 16 -0.01 1.09 -2.00
N ILE A 17 0.44 0.00 -2.63
CA ILE A 17 -0.41 -0.91 -3.40
C ILE A 17 -1.54 -1.49 -2.54
N ALA A 18 -1.21 -2.01 -1.34
CA ALA A 18 -2.21 -2.63 -0.46
C ALA A 18 -3.22 -1.60 0.07
N LEU A 19 -2.75 -0.39 0.39
CA LEU A 19 -3.62 0.73 0.75
C LEU A 19 -4.53 1.15 -0.41
N GLY A 20 -3.97 1.26 -1.61
CA GLY A 20 -4.75 1.58 -2.81
C GLY A 20 -5.83 0.56 -3.11
N ILE A 21 -5.51 -0.74 -3.01
CA ILE A 21 -6.47 -1.83 -3.23
C ILE A 21 -7.59 -1.81 -2.19
N SER A 22 -7.30 -1.65 -0.90
CA SER A 22 -8.34 -1.66 0.14
C SER A 22 -9.30 -0.48 0.01
N LEU A 23 -8.78 0.73 -0.26
CA LEU A 23 -9.57 1.92 -0.56
C LEU A 23 -10.37 1.76 -1.87
N GLY A 24 -9.74 1.23 -2.91
CA GLY A 24 -10.35 1.00 -4.20
C GLY A 24 -11.50 0.00 -4.15
N VAL A 25 -11.32 -1.13 -3.46
CA VAL A 25 -12.37 -2.13 -3.27
C VAL A 25 -13.52 -1.56 -2.45
N ALA A 26 -13.24 -0.81 -1.38
CA ALA A 26 -14.28 -0.15 -0.58
C ALA A 26 -15.08 0.88 -1.40
N ALA A 27 -14.41 1.72 -2.20
CA ALA A 27 -15.06 2.66 -3.11
C ALA A 27 -15.86 1.92 -4.20
N GLY A 28 -15.27 0.90 -4.83
CA GLY A 28 -15.94 0.09 -5.86
C GLY A 28 -17.18 -0.63 -5.33
N ALA A 29 -17.14 -1.11 -4.09
CA ALA A 29 -18.30 -1.69 -3.42
C ALA A 29 -19.42 -0.65 -3.24
N ALA A 30 -19.09 0.59 -2.85
CA ALA A 30 -20.05 1.68 -2.74
C ALA A 30 -20.71 2.02 -4.09
N PHE A 31 -19.96 1.95 -5.19
CA PHE A 31 -20.47 2.18 -6.56
C PHE A 31 -21.08 0.94 -7.22
N LYS A 32 -21.20 -0.21 -6.53
CA LYS A 32 -21.60 -1.52 -7.10
C LYS A 32 -20.76 -1.94 -8.32
N ASN A 33 -19.55 -1.40 -8.43
CA ASN A 33 -18.62 -1.61 -9.53
C ASN A 33 -17.22 -1.89 -8.97
N ILE A 34 -17.02 -3.14 -8.53
CA ILE A 34 -15.75 -3.58 -7.92
C ILE A 34 -14.58 -3.42 -8.89
N SER A 35 -14.81 -3.62 -10.19
CA SER A 35 -13.80 -3.53 -11.24
C SER A 35 -13.24 -2.11 -11.37
N MET A 36 -14.13 -1.12 -11.34
CA MET A 36 -13.76 0.30 -11.38
C MET A 36 -12.98 0.70 -10.12
N GLY A 37 -13.46 0.25 -8.96
CA GLY A 37 -12.80 0.51 -7.68
C GLY A 37 -11.42 -0.12 -7.59
N LEU A 38 -11.27 -1.38 -8.02
CA LEU A 38 -9.99 -2.07 -8.04
C LEU A 38 -9.01 -1.43 -9.03
N ALA A 39 -9.46 -1.07 -10.24
CA ALA A 39 -8.63 -0.39 -11.23
C ALA A 39 -8.13 0.97 -10.71
N LEU A 40 -9.02 1.75 -10.09
CA LEU A 40 -8.66 3.03 -9.49
C LEU A 40 -7.73 2.85 -8.28
N GLY A 41 -8.02 1.89 -7.42
CA GLY A 41 -7.22 1.57 -6.24
C GLY A 41 -5.80 1.13 -6.60
N VAL A 42 -5.66 0.25 -7.59
CA VAL A 42 -4.36 -0.18 -8.11
C VAL A 42 -3.64 0.98 -8.79
N ALA A 43 -4.32 1.81 -9.59
CA ALA A 43 -3.71 2.98 -10.23
C ALA A 43 -3.16 3.99 -9.19
N ILE A 44 -3.93 4.28 -8.13
CA ILE A 44 -3.50 5.16 -7.05
C ILE A 44 -2.35 4.53 -6.26
N GLY A 45 -2.49 3.26 -5.86
CA GLY A 45 -1.47 2.55 -5.08
C GLY A 45 -0.15 2.41 -5.83
N ALA A 46 -0.18 2.04 -7.11
CA ALA A 46 0.98 1.93 -7.97
C ALA A 46 1.61 3.30 -8.30
N GLY A 47 0.78 4.33 -8.49
CA GLY A 47 1.26 5.70 -8.68
C GLY A 47 2.02 6.23 -7.46
N LEU A 48 1.47 6.01 -6.26
CA LEU A 48 2.12 6.40 -5.00
C LEU A 48 3.41 5.60 -4.76
N GLU A 49 3.38 4.29 -5.01
CA GLU A 49 4.58 3.43 -4.94
C GLU A 49 5.67 3.91 -5.90
N ALA A 50 5.31 4.24 -7.15
CA ALA A 50 6.27 4.72 -8.16
C ALA A 50 6.92 6.06 -7.79
N VAL A 51 6.14 7.00 -7.24
CA VAL A 51 6.65 8.29 -6.75
C VAL A 51 7.55 8.09 -5.52
N ASN A 52 7.14 7.25 -4.58
CA ASN A 52 7.91 7.00 -3.35
C ASN A 52 9.21 6.22 -3.63
N SER A 53 9.17 5.30 -4.58
CA SER A 53 10.35 4.54 -5.04
C SER A 53 11.38 5.47 -5.66
N LYS A 54 10.95 6.42 -6.50
CA LYS A 54 11.85 7.40 -7.16
C LYS A 54 12.55 8.33 -6.16
N LYS A 55 11.97 8.55 -4.97
CA LYS A 55 12.57 9.38 -3.90
C LYS A 55 13.59 8.63 -3.03
N LYS A 56 13.69 7.31 -3.18
CA LYS A 56 14.62 6.48 -2.40
C LYS A 56 15.97 6.27 -3.10
N ASP A 57 16.05 6.59 -4.38
CA ASP A 57 17.26 6.49 -5.23
C ASP A 57 17.86 7.86 -5.62
N GLY A 58 17.42 8.96 -4.98
CA GLY A 58 17.91 10.33 -5.22
C GLY A 58 18.58 10.96 -4.01
#